data_AF-A0A954WZH4-F1
#
_entry.id   AF-A0A954WZH4-F1
#
_cell.length_a   1.000
_cell.length_b   1.000
_cell.length_c   1.000
_cell.angle_alpha   90.00
_cell.angle_beta   90.00
_cell.angle_gamma   90.00
#
_symmetry.space_group_name_H-M   'P 1'
#
loop_
_entity.id
_entity.type
_entity.pdbx_description
1 polymer ?
#
loop_
_entity_poly.entity_id
_entity_poly.type
_entity_poly.pdbx_seq_one_letter_code
_entity_poly.pdbx_strand_id
1 'polypeptide(L)' 'MRNSTWITGDWDGDLEFTSRDLVIAFQEGGYVSVAMVATPEPNGLAELVTGLIGIAVVINSVRQAF' A
#
# COMPACT_ATOMS: atom_id res chain seq x y z
N MET A 1 20.95 30.09 -2.34
CA MET A 1 21.17 28.99 -1.40
C MET A 1 20.11 27.95 -1.69
N ARG A 2 20.47 26.68 -1.85
CA ARG A 2 19.47 25.62 -2.00
C ARG A 2 19.90 24.48 -1.12
N ASN A 3 19.35 24.48 0.09
CA ASN A 3 19.57 23.42 1.05
C ASN A 3 18.68 22.23 0.70
N SER A 4 19.02 21.13 1.33
CA SER A 4 18.66 19.79 0.98
C SER A 4 17.18 19.58 0.80
N THR A 5 16.90 18.68 -0.13
CA THR A 5 15.56 18.20 -0.41
C THR A 5 15.69 16.69 -0.54
N TRP A 6 15.13 15.88 0.33
CA TRP A 6 14.92 14.47 -0.02
C TRP A 6 14.02 14.19 -1.24
N ILE A 7 12.80 14.73 -1.47
CA ILE A 7 11.59 14.12 -0.91
C ILE A 7 11.61 14.09 0.65
N THR A 8 11.50 15.19 1.39
CA THR A 8 12.30 16.43 1.34
C THR A 8 13.31 16.59 2.49
N GLY A 9 13.35 15.69 3.47
CA GLY A 9 14.56 15.38 4.24
C GLY A 9 14.95 16.33 5.34
N ASP A 10 14.46 17.56 5.32
CA ASP A 10 14.45 18.47 6.46
C ASP A 10 13.26 18.08 7.36
N TRP A 11 13.50 17.17 8.30
CA TRP A 11 12.47 16.66 9.21
C TRP A 11 12.44 17.42 10.53
N ASP A 12 13.48 18.19 10.85
CA ASP A 12 13.49 19.04 12.04
C ASP A 12 13.26 20.53 11.78
N GLY A 13 13.16 20.93 10.51
CA GLY A 13 12.74 22.25 10.06
C GLY A 13 13.83 23.32 10.13
N ASP A 14 15.11 22.92 10.24
CA ASP A 14 16.24 23.85 10.35
C ASP A 14 16.75 24.36 9.00
N LEU A 15 16.06 23.97 7.93
CA LEU A 15 16.40 24.27 6.54
C LEU A 15 17.72 23.65 6.13
N GLU A 16 18.30 22.70 6.87
CA GLU A 16 19.47 21.88 6.56
C GLU A 16 19.11 20.40 6.55
N PHE A 17 19.98 19.57 5.97
CA PHE A 17 19.82 18.12 6.07
C PHE A 17 21.04 17.53 6.72
N THR A 18 20.80 16.90 7.86
CA THR A 18 21.82 16.31 8.70
C THR A 18 21.40 14.90 9.14
N SER A 19 22.28 14.22 9.87
CA SER A 19 21.97 12.89 10.42
C SER A 19 20.84 12.94 11.46
N ARG A 20 20.55 14.12 12.02
CA ARG A 20 19.46 14.32 12.97
C ARG A 20 18.10 14.14 12.31
N ASP A 21 17.93 14.66 11.11
CA ASP A 21 16.72 14.48 10.31
C ASP A 21 16.42 13.01 10.03
N LEU A 22 17.45 12.20 9.79
CA LEU A 22 17.31 10.75 9.59
C LEU A 22 16.79 10.04 10.83
N VAL A 23 17.26 10.42 12.02
CA VAL A 23 16.80 9.83 13.29
C VAL A 23 15.32 10.15 13.51
N ILE A 24 14.90 11.38 13.20
CA ILE A 24 13.51 11.82 13.34
C ILE A 24 12.61 11.11 12.33
N ALA A 25 13.04 10.98 11.07
CA ALA A 25 12.31 10.23 10.04
C ALA A 25 12.04 8.77 10.42
N PHE A 26 12.97 8.11 11.13
CA PHE A 26 12.80 6.75 11.62
C PHE A 26 11.92 6.66 12.86
N GLN A 27 12.01 7.63 13.78
CA GLN A 27 11.16 7.69 14.96
C GLN A 27 9.70 7.94 14.60
N GLU A 28 9.45 8.77 13.58
CA GLU A 28 8.11 9.18 13.15
C GLU A 28 7.54 8.29 12.03
N GLY A 29 8.32 7.34 11.51
CA GLY A 29 7.90 6.42 10.44
C GLY A 29 7.81 7.06 9.04
N GLY A 30 8.23 8.32 8.90
CA GLY A 30 8.22 9.08 7.66
C GLY A 30 9.23 8.62 6.61
N TYR A 31 10.21 7.77 6.98
CA TYR A 31 11.18 7.20 6.04
C TYR A 31 10.53 6.33 4.93
N VAL A 32 9.33 5.77 5.16
CA VAL A 32 8.67 4.81 4.23
C VAL A 32 7.38 5.37 3.60
N SER A 33 6.86 6.51 4.06
CA SER A 33 5.67 7.14 3.45
C SER A 33 6.06 7.80 2.11
N VAL A 34 5.53 7.53 0.91
CA VAL A 34 4.33 6.83 0.46
C VAL A 34 4.61 6.22 -0.92
N ALA A 35 4.74 4.90 -1.00
CA ALA A 35 4.27 4.17 -2.17
C ALA A 35 2.97 3.45 -1.77
N MET A 36 1.94 4.21 -1.46
CA MET A 36 0.55 3.74 -1.51
C MET A 36 0.14 3.54 -2.97
N VAL A 37 1.00 2.91 -3.75
CA VAL A 37 0.62 2.28 -5.01
C VAL A 37 -0.16 1.08 -4.54
N ALA A 38 -1.46 1.06 -4.83
CA ALA A 38 -2.27 -0.14 -4.69
C ALA A 38 -1.49 -1.26 -5.37
N THR A 39 -0.84 -2.10 -4.56
CA THR A 39 -0.03 -3.19 -5.09
C THR A 39 -1.06 -4.18 -5.58
N PRO A 40 -1.18 -4.42 -6.90
CA PRO A 40 -2.17 -5.37 -7.39
C PRO A 40 -1.87 -6.70 -6.70
N GLU A 41 -2.79 -7.19 -5.88
CA GLU A 41 -2.60 -8.51 -5.31
C GLU A 41 -2.59 -9.51 -6.49
N PRO A 42 -1.54 -10.34 -6.61
CA PRO A 42 -1.30 -11.11 -7.85
C PRO A 42 -2.50 -11.94 -8.30
N ASN A 43 -3.38 -12.28 -7.35
CA ASN A 43 -4.47 -13.23 -7.54
C ASN A 43 -5.86 -12.66 -7.25
N GLY A 44 -6.04 -11.36 -7.01
CA GLY A 44 -7.35 -10.80 -6.62
C GLY A 44 -8.47 -11.11 -7.62
N LEU A 45 -8.14 -11.09 -8.92
CA LEU A 45 -9.08 -11.48 -9.98
C LEU A 45 -9.35 -13.00 -10.01
N ALA A 46 -8.34 -13.82 -9.72
CA ALA A 46 -8.49 -15.27 -9.69
C ALA A 46 -9.37 -15.72 -8.51
N GLU A 47 -9.22 -15.09 -7.34
CA GLU A 47 -10.07 -15.33 -6.18
C GLU A 47 -11.51 -14.89 -6.43
N LEU A 48 -11.70 -13.71 -7.03
CA LEU A 48 -13.03 -13.23 -7.42
C LEU A 48 -13.72 -14.21 -8.38
N VAL A 49 -13.03 -14.65 -9.43
CA VAL A 49 -13.58 -15.62 -10.40
C VAL A 49 -13.90 -16.95 -9.73
N THR A 50 -13.00 -17.46 -8.90
CA THR A 50 -13.21 -18.74 -8.18
C THR A 50 -14.43 -18.66 -7.26
N GLY A 51 -14.60 -17.54 -6.54
CA GLY A 51 -15.77 -17.29 -5.71
C GLY A 51 -17.07 -17.24 -6.51
N LEU A 52 -17.08 -16.53 -7.64
CA LEU A 52 -18.26 -16.43 -8.51
C LEU A 52 -18.66 -17.77 -9.13
N ILE A 53 -17.68 -18.59 -9.53
CA ILE A 53 -17.93 -19.97 -10.02
C ILE A 53 -18.54 -20.82 -8.90
N GLY A 54 -17.99 -20.76 -7.68
CA GLY A 54 -18.54 -21.49 -6.54
C GLY A 54 -20.00 -21.13 -6.28
N ILE A 55 -20.34 -19.85 -6.29
CA ILE A 55 -21.72 -19.37 -6.14
C ILE A 55 -22.62 -19.88 -7.27
N ALA A 56 -22.17 -19.78 -8.53
CA ALA A 56 -22.95 -20.22 -9.68
C ALA A 56 -23.25 -21.74 -9.62
N VAL A 57 -22.28 -22.55 -9.18
CA VAL A 57 -22.45 -24.00 -8.99
C VAL A 57 -23.52 -24.26 -7.93
N VAL A 58 -23.44 -23.62 -6.77
CA VAL A 58 -24.44 -23.78 -5.69
C VAL A 58 -25.84 -23.42 -6.18
N ILE A 59 -25.98 -22.28 -6.87
CA ILE A 59 -27.27 -21.84 -7.43
C ILE A 59 -27.82 -22.87 -8.41
N ASN A 60 -26.98 -23.39 -9.31
CA ASN A 60 -27.38 -24.39 -10.28
C ASN A 60 -27.81 -25.71 -9.62
N SER A 61 -27.09 -26.16 -8.58
CA SER A 61 -27.45 -27.37 -7.82
C SER A 61 -28.80 -27.23 -7.13
N VAL A 62 -29.11 -26.08 -6.52
CA VAL A 62 -30.41 -25.84 -5.89
C VAL A 62 -31.54 -25.85 -6.93
N ARG A 63 -31.33 -25.25 -8.12
CA ARG A 63 -32.32 -25.26 -9.21
C ARG A 63 -32.62 -26.63 -9.79
N GLN A 64 -31.69 -27.59 -9.68
CA GLN A 64 -31.90 -28.95 -10.15
C GLN A 64 -32.54 -29.86 -9.09
N ALA A 65 -32.60 -29.40 -7.84
CA ALA A 65 -33.17 -30.15 -6.72
C ALA A 65 -34.67 -29.92 -6.52
N PHE A 66 -35.26 -28.91 -7.16
CA PHE A 66 -36.67 -28.50 -7.06
C PHE A 66 -37.24 -28.21 -8.45
#